data_AF-A0A5C8EQY0-F1
#
_entry.id   AF-A0A5C8EQY0-F1
#
_cell.length_a   1.000
_cell.length_b   1.000
_cell.length_c   1.000
_cell.angle_alpha   90.00
_cell.angle_beta   90.00
_cell.angle_gamma   90.00
#
_symmetry.space_group_name_H-M   'P 1'
#
loop_
_entity.id
_entity.type
_entity.pdbx_description
1 polymer ?
#
loop_
_entity_poly.entity_id
_entity_poly.type
_entity_poly.pdbx_seq_one_letter_code
_entity_poly.pdbx_strand_id
1 'polypeptide(L)'
;MVSDKIIDFEKIDNVNYILKIKKDIIYLFVIIAVLIFVIYYLILFNIYHKEKFLYIINYINRYRFAIAAIVFILCIIFEISGSSMGIYSNWLNTESGVIFGESRGIRSDEWKVLTPFMLSQYENHTGKFPYFSDTIRGDKTDVYMVYGLPVMAKLDDIVEQAFNDQCTGANPVYPLMKELKQIYLDAYNGVY
;
A
#
# COMPACT_ATOMS: atom_id res chain seq x y z
N MET A 1 7.79 -5.32 -74.44
CA MET A 1 8.32 -4.01 -73.99
C MET A 1 7.85 -3.58 -72.59
N VAL A 2 6.77 -4.16 -72.02
CA VAL A 2 6.29 -3.81 -70.66
C VAL A 2 6.94 -4.66 -69.55
N SER A 3 7.30 -5.92 -69.84
CA SER A 3 7.90 -6.87 -68.88
C SER A 3 9.25 -6.41 -68.30
N ASP A 4 10.17 -5.92 -69.15
CA ASP A 4 11.54 -5.61 -68.71
C ASP A 4 11.58 -4.41 -67.74
N LYS A 5 10.67 -3.44 -67.92
CA LYS A 5 10.54 -2.30 -66.99
C LYS A 5 9.99 -2.70 -65.62
N ILE A 6 9.10 -3.69 -65.56
CA ILE A 6 8.52 -4.17 -64.30
C ILE A 6 9.58 -4.88 -63.45
N ILE A 7 10.42 -5.70 -64.09
CA ILE A 7 11.49 -6.46 -63.42
C ILE A 7 12.55 -5.53 -62.81
N ASP A 8 12.89 -4.43 -63.48
CA ASP A 8 13.84 -3.43 -62.95
C ASP A 8 13.27 -2.64 -61.75
N PHE A 9 11.98 -2.30 -61.76
CA PHE A 9 11.32 -1.62 -60.64
C PHE A 9 11.27 -2.51 -59.38
N GLU A 10 10.91 -3.79 -59.53
CA GLU A 10 10.84 -4.75 -58.42
C GLU A 10 12.23 -5.00 -57.77
N LYS A 11 13.30 -4.92 -58.58
CA LYS A 11 14.68 -5.03 -58.11
C LYS A 11 15.15 -3.79 -57.36
N ILE A 12 14.77 -2.59 -57.83
CA ILE A 12 15.07 -1.31 -57.17
C ILE A 12 14.32 -1.22 -55.82
N ASP A 13 13.07 -1.66 -55.76
CA ASP A 13 12.28 -1.68 -54.52
C ASP A 13 12.88 -2.63 -53.49
N ASN A 14 13.37 -3.81 -53.90
CA ASN A 14 14.09 -4.74 -53.03
C ASN A 14 15.41 -4.15 -52.50
N VAL A 15 16.19 -3.46 -53.34
CA VAL A 15 17.44 -2.80 -52.91
C VAL A 15 17.16 -1.67 -51.92
N ASN A 16 16.15 -0.84 -52.18
CA ASN A 16 15.73 0.23 -51.27
C ASN A 16 15.22 -0.34 -49.93
N TYR A 17 14.49 -1.45 -49.97
CA TYR A 17 14.02 -2.15 -48.78
C TYR A 17 15.18 -2.68 -47.93
N ILE A 18 16.18 -3.32 -48.54
CA ILE A 18 17.40 -3.81 -47.85
C ILE A 18 18.19 -2.64 -47.25
N LEU A 19 18.34 -1.52 -47.99
CA LEU A 19 19.01 -0.33 -47.48
C LEU A 19 18.29 0.30 -46.29
N LYS A 20 16.95 0.28 -46.30
CA LYS A 20 16.13 0.75 -45.17
C LYS A 20 16.33 -0.13 -43.94
N ILE A 21 16.27 -1.45 -44.08
CA ILE A 21 16.53 -2.40 -42.98
C ILE A 21 17.93 -2.20 -42.39
N LYS A 22 18.96 -2.06 -43.23
CA LYS A 22 20.33 -1.80 -42.73
C LYS A 22 20.42 -0.50 -41.95
N LYS A 23 19.76 0.57 -42.39
CA LYS A 23 19.69 1.83 -41.64
C LYS A 23 18.95 1.66 -40.31
N ASP A 24 17.82 0.97 -40.29
CA ASP A 24 17.03 0.73 -39.08
C ASP A 24 17.82 -0.09 -38.04
N ILE A 25 18.58 -1.10 -38.49
CA ILE A 25 19.50 -1.87 -37.62
C ILE A 25 20.61 -0.97 -37.05
N ILE A 26 21.18 -0.07 -37.86
CA ILE A 26 22.20 0.89 -37.41
C ILE A 26 21.60 1.85 -36.38
N TYR A 27 20.39 2.40 -36.62
CA TYR A 27 19.72 3.27 -35.66
C TYR A 27 19.42 2.56 -34.34
N LEU A 28 18.96 1.32 -34.39
CA LEU A 28 18.73 0.50 -33.20
C LEU A 28 20.03 0.32 -32.40
N PHE A 29 21.14 0.02 -33.06
CA PHE A 29 22.44 -0.14 -32.42
C PHE A 29 22.92 1.17 -31.77
N VAL A 30 22.73 2.31 -32.45
CA VAL A 30 23.06 3.63 -31.91
C VAL A 30 22.20 3.96 -30.69
N ILE A 31 20.90 3.69 -30.73
CA ILE A 31 19.99 3.91 -29.59
C ILE A 31 20.41 3.06 -28.39
N ILE A 32 20.71 1.78 -28.60
CA ILE A 32 21.19 0.88 -27.54
C ILE A 32 22.51 1.40 -26.95
N ALA A 33 23.45 1.84 -27.79
CA ALA A 33 24.72 2.39 -27.33
C ALA A 33 24.53 3.67 -26.49
N VAL A 34 23.60 4.56 -26.88
CA VAL A 34 23.25 5.76 -26.11
C VAL A 34 22.61 5.38 -24.78
N LEU A 35 21.68 4.42 -24.75
CA LEU A 35 21.06 3.97 -23.51
C LEU A 35 22.08 3.36 -22.55
N ILE A 36 23.00 2.53 -23.05
CA ILE A 36 24.10 1.97 -22.26
C ILE A 36 24.98 3.09 -21.69
N PHE A 37 25.30 4.12 -22.50
CA PHE A 37 26.09 5.27 -22.05
C PHE A 37 25.39 6.07 -20.96
N VAL A 38 24.08 6.31 -21.10
CA VAL A 38 23.27 6.99 -20.07
C VAL A 38 23.23 6.18 -18.78
N ILE A 39 22.99 4.88 -18.87
CA ILE A 39 22.98 3.97 -17.70
C ILE A 39 24.36 3.97 -17.03
N TYR A 40 25.43 3.87 -17.80
CA TYR A 40 26.81 3.93 -17.31
C TYR A 40 27.08 5.26 -16.57
N TYR A 41 26.66 6.38 -17.14
CA TYR A 41 26.81 7.70 -16.50
C TYR A 41 26.01 7.81 -15.20
N LEU A 42 24.78 7.29 -15.15
CA LEU A 42 23.97 7.25 -13.92
C LEU A 42 24.61 6.38 -12.83
N ILE A 43 25.22 5.26 -13.19
CA ILE A 43 25.96 4.40 -12.25
C ILE A 43 27.19 5.15 -11.73
N LEU A 44 27.99 5.76 -12.60
CA LEU A 44 29.15 6.57 -12.20
C LEU A 44 28.77 7.75 -11.32
N PHE A 45 27.68 8.45 -11.66
CA PHE A 45 27.14 9.55 -10.87
C PHE A 45 26.76 9.09 -9.45
N ASN A 46 26.05 7.96 -9.34
CA ASN A 46 25.70 7.38 -8.05
C ASN A 46 26.93 6.93 -7.24
N ILE A 47 27.96 6.37 -7.88
CA ILE A 47 29.21 5.98 -7.21
C ILE A 47 29.99 7.21 -6.75
N TYR A 48 30.14 8.22 -7.61
CA TYR A 48 30.89 9.44 -7.33
C TYR A 48 30.26 10.24 -6.18
N HIS A 49 28.94 10.30 -6.13
CA HIS A 49 28.21 11.01 -5.09
C HIS A 49 27.90 10.16 -3.85
N LYS A 50 28.22 8.86 -3.85
CA LYS A 50 27.86 7.93 -2.77
C LYS A 50 28.32 8.42 -1.39
N GLU A 51 29.57 8.83 -1.25
CA GLU A 51 30.14 9.32 0.01
C GLU A 51 29.43 10.60 0.50
N LYS A 52 29.20 11.56 -0.40
CA LYS A 52 28.46 12.81 -0.08
C LYS A 52 27.00 12.53 0.28
N PHE A 53 26.36 11.62 -0.44
CA PHE A 53 24.97 11.23 -0.21
C PHE A 53 24.80 10.50 1.13
N LEU A 54 25.70 9.55 1.44
CA LEU A 54 25.73 8.87 2.73
C LEU A 54 26.01 9.84 3.88
N TYR A 55 26.90 10.81 3.68
CA TYR A 55 27.14 11.87 4.66
C TYR A 55 25.86 12.69 4.94
N ILE A 56 25.14 13.10 3.89
CA ILE A 56 23.87 13.83 4.02
C ILE A 56 22.81 12.98 4.73
N ILE A 57 22.64 11.71 4.34
CA ILE A 57 21.69 10.79 4.99
C ILE A 57 22.04 10.62 6.47
N ASN A 58 23.31 10.40 6.80
CA ASN A 58 23.75 10.25 8.19
C ASN A 58 23.52 11.53 8.98
N TYR A 59 23.73 12.70 8.38
CA TYR A 59 23.44 13.99 8.99
C TYR A 59 21.93 14.16 9.25
N ILE A 60 21.08 13.86 8.27
CA ILE A 60 19.61 13.92 8.43
C ILE A 60 19.15 12.91 9.49
N ASN A 61 19.66 11.68 9.47
CA ASN A 61 19.34 10.65 10.45
C ASN A 61 19.75 11.03 11.86
N ARG A 62 20.91 11.68 12.02
CA ARG A 62 21.38 12.20 13.32
C ARG A 62 20.39 13.20 13.92
N TYR A 63 19.80 14.05 13.09
CA TYR A 63 18.85 15.09 13.53
C TYR A 63 17.38 14.76 13.25
N ARG A 64 17.05 13.51 12.91
CA ARG A 64 15.70 13.10 12.46
C ARG A 64 14.58 13.56 13.39
N PHE A 65 14.81 13.50 14.71
CA PHE A 65 13.82 13.89 15.71
C PHE A 65 13.67 15.41 15.81
N ALA A 66 14.75 16.17 15.70
CA ALA A 66 14.69 17.63 15.67
C ALA A 66 14.02 18.13 14.38
N ILE A 67 14.35 17.53 13.24
CA ILE A 67 13.70 17.80 11.96
C ILE A 67 12.21 17.45 12.04
N ALA A 68 11.86 16.29 12.58
CA ALA A 68 10.46 15.90 12.76
C ALA A 68 9.70 16.86 13.68
N ALA A 69 10.30 17.32 14.78
CA ALA A 69 9.69 18.29 15.67
C ALA A 69 9.44 19.64 14.98
N ILE A 70 10.41 20.12 14.18
CA ILE A 70 10.25 21.36 13.39
C ILE A 70 9.12 21.19 12.37
N VAL A 71 9.11 20.09 11.61
CA VAL A 71 8.05 19.78 10.63
C VAL A 71 6.68 19.70 11.32
N PHE A 72 6.60 19.07 12.49
CA PHE A 72 5.37 18.97 13.26
C PHE A 72 4.85 20.35 13.72
N ILE A 73 5.73 21.21 14.23
CA ILE A 73 5.39 22.59 14.60
C ILE A 73 4.89 23.37 13.38
N LEU A 74 5.54 23.22 12.22
CA LEU A 74 5.09 23.85 10.99
C LEU A 74 3.70 23.35 10.56
N CYS A 75 3.46 22.03 10.63
CA CYS A 75 2.13 21.47 10.37
C CYS A 75 1.07 22.04 11.31
N ILE A 76 1.38 22.28 12.59
CA ILE A 76 0.45 22.92 13.53
C ILE A 76 0.18 24.37 13.14
N ILE A 77 1.22 25.16 12.88
CA ILE A 77 1.10 26.58 12.53
C ILE A 77 0.27 26.77 11.26
N PHE A 78 0.43 25.88 10.28
CA PHE A 78 -0.30 25.92 9.02
C PHE A 78 -1.59 25.09 9.03
N GLU A 79 -1.99 24.54 10.17
CA GLU A 79 -3.18 23.70 10.33
C GLU A 79 -3.26 22.53 9.32
N ILE A 80 -2.09 22.02 8.89
CA ILE A 80 -1.99 20.91 7.94
C ILE A 80 -2.20 19.61 8.69
N SER A 81 -3.27 18.89 8.36
CA SER A 81 -3.53 17.54 8.87
C SER A 81 -3.68 16.54 7.72
N GLY A 82 -3.17 15.32 7.93
CA GLY A 82 -3.37 14.20 6.99
C GLY A 82 -4.72 13.49 7.16
N SER A 83 -5.69 14.13 7.81
CA SER A 83 -6.97 13.53 8.14
C SER A 83 -8.02 13.82 7.07
N SER A 84 -9.01 12.92 6.91
CA SER A 84 -10.14 13.11 5.99
C SER A 84 -11.21 14.10 6.50
N MET A 85 -10.86 15.04 7.38
CA MET A 85 -11.81 16.00 7.98
C MET A 85 -12.52 16.88 6.92
N GLY A 86 -11.93 17.02 5.73
CA GLY A 86 -12.54 17.72 4.60
C GLY A 86 -13.88 17.15 4.13
N ILE A 87 -14.31 15.95 4.56
CA ILE A 87 -15.63 15.38 4.21
C ILE A 87 -16.79 16.17 4.81
N TYR A 88 -16.57 16.75 5.99
CA TYR A 88 -17.61 17.53 6.65
C TYR A 88 -18.00 18.76 5.81
N SER A 89 -17.14 19.24 4.91
CA SER A 89 -17.49 20.34 4.02
C SER A 89 -18.65 19.99 3.08
N ASN A 90 -18.74 18.72 2.64
CA ASN A 90 -19.85 18.23 1.82
C ASN A 90 -21.17 18.18 2.61
N TRP A 91 -21.10 17.88 3.90
CA TRP A 91 -22.28 17.84 4.78
C TRP A 91 -22.72 19.24 5.22
N LEU A 92 -21.77 20.17 5.39
CA LEU A 92 -22.00 21.53 5.84
C LEU A 92 -22.19 22.52 4.69
N ASN A 93 -22.09 22.09 3.43
CA ASN A 93 -22.08 22.93 2.22
C ASN A 93 -21.05 24.07 2.29
N THR A 94 -19.86 23.78 2.82
CA THR A 94 -18.74 24.73 2.89
C THR A 94 -17.65 24.34 1.89
N GLU A 95 -16.73 25.27 1.60
CA GLU A 95 -15.54 24.95 0.82
C GLU A 95 -14.66 23.93 1.56
N SER A 96 -14.05 23.02 0.80
CA SER A 96 -13.16 22.01 1.36
C SER A 96 -11.77 22.60 1.56
N GLY A 97 -11.23 22.49 2.79
CA GLY A 97 -9.85 22.88 3.11
C GLY A 97 -8.78 21.89 2.62
N VAL A 98 -9.08 21.07 1.61
CA VAL A 98 -8.21 19.99 1.15
C VAL A 98 -7.15 20.56 0.22
N ILE A 99 -5.90 20.58 0.68
CA ILE A 99 -4.75 21.09 -0.10
C ILE A 99 -4.26 20.06 -1.13
N PHE A 100 -4.31 18.77 -0.80
CA PHE A 100 -3.85 17.68 -1.67
C PHE A 100 -4.59 16.36 -1.40
N GLY A 101 -4.94 15.63 -2.46
CA GLY A 101 -5.63 14.35 -2.40
C GLY A 101 -7.16 14.48 -2.29
N GLU A 102 -7.81 13.38 -1.92
CA GLU A 102 -9.26 13.31 -1.72
C GLU A 102 -9.56 12.80 -0.31
N SER A 103 -10.49 13.44 0.38
CA SER A 103 -10.94 12.97 1.70
C SER A 103 -11.85 11.75 1.53
N ARG A 104 -11.61 10.69 2.31
CA ARG A 104 -12.39 9.44 2.26
C ARG A 104 -13.11 9.18 3.58
N GLY A 105 -14.40 8.85 3.50
CA GLY A 105 -15.26 8.66 4.68
C GLY A 105 -14.98 7.38 5.45
N ILE A 106 -14.24 6.47 4.82
CA ILE A 106 -13.88 5.18 5.38
C ILE A 106 -12.35 5.09 5.37
N ARG A 107 -11.77 4.72 6.52
CA ARG A 107 -10.35 4.38 6.63
C ARG A 107 -10.06 3.13 5.81
N SER A 108 -9.60 3.35 4.59
CA SER A 108 -9.36 2.25 3.65
C SER A 108 -8.23 1.32 4.11
N ASP A 109 -7.32 1.81 4.95
CA ASP A 109 -6.27 1.06 5.62
C ASP A 109 -6.83 0.08 6.67
N GLU A 110 -7.89 0.46 7.40
CA GLU A 110 -8.57 -0.47 8.31
C GLU A 110 -9.25 -1.60 7.52
N TRP A 111 -10.10 -1.27 6.55
CA TRP A 111 -10.88 -2.29 5.83
C TRP A 111 -10.06 -3.16 4.87
N LYS A 112 -9.03 -2.61 4.21
CA LYS A 112 -8.20 -3.39 3.29
C LYS A 112 -7.24 -4.34 4.01
N VAL A 113 -6.94 -4.10 5.28
CA VAL A 113 -6.07 -4.97 6.08
C VAL A 113 -6.92 -5.91 6.94
N LEU A 114 -7.94 -5.39 7.62
CA LEU A 114 -8.78 -6.16 8.54
C LEU A 114 -9.59 -7.24 7.82
N THR A 115 -10.22 -6.94 6.68
CA THR A 115 -11.06 -7.91 5.98
C THR A 115 -10.27 -9.14 5.51
N PRO A 116 -9.13 -9.00 4.82
CA PRO A 116 -8.28 -10.15 4.52
C PRO A 116 -7.78 -10.88 5.75
N PHE A 117 -7.46 -10.17 6.84
CA PHE A 117 -7.01 -10.80 8.08
C PHE A 117 -8.09 -11.69 8.70
N MET A 118 -9.31 -11.17 8.83
CA MET A 118 -10.45 -11.91 9.38
C MET A 118 -10.84 -13.11 8.50
N LEU A 119 -10.88 -12.93 7.18
CA LEU A 119 -11.15 -14.03 6.24
C LEU A 119 -10.06 -15.11 6.33
N SER A 120 -8.80 -14.71 6.44
CA SER A 120 -7.68 -15.65 6.58
C SER A 120 -7.71 -16.42 7.91
N GLN A 121 -8.32 -15.85 8.95
CA GLN A 121 -8.52 -16.51 10.24
C GLN A 121 -9.68 -17.51 10.18
N TYR A 122 -10.75 -17.16 9.47
CA TYR A 122 -11.90 -18.05 9.29
C TYR A 122 -11.56 -19.26 8.39
N GLU A 123 -10.86 -19.01 7.29
CA GLU A 123 -10.48 -20.01 6.27
C GLU A 123 -9.11 -20.66 6.54
N ASN A 124 -8.56 -20.56 7.76
CA ASN A 124 -7.27 -21.17 8.05
C ASN A 124 -7.40 -22.70 8.16
N HIS A 125 -6.40 -23.41 7.63
CA HIS A 125 -6.29 -24.87 7.70
C HIS A 125 -6.09 -25.40 9.13
N THR A 126 -5.56 -24.57 10.05
CA THR A 126 -5.33 -24.95 11.46
C THR A 126 -6.60 -24.94 12.32
N GLY A 127 -7.69 -24.36 11.83
CA GLY A 127 -8.95 -24.19 12.55
C GLY A 127 -9.54 -22.80 12.36
N LYS A 128 -10.73 -22.58 12.92
CA LYS A 128 -11.40 -21.27 12.88
C LYS A 128 -10.78 -20.32 13.89
N PHE A 129 -10.49 -19.11 13.47
CA PHE A 129 -10.01 -18.01 14.31
C PHE A 129 -8.72 -18.27 15.13
N PRO A 130 -7.63 -18.78 14.50
CA PRO A 130 -6.35 -18.95 15.16
C PRO A 130 -5.65 -17.61 15.36
N TYR A 131 -4.76 -17.55 16.36
CA TYR A 131 -3.92 -16.36 16.63
C TYR A 131 -2.96 -16.08 15.46
N PHE A 132 -2.35 -17.13 14.89
CA PHE A 132 -1.48 -17.03 13.72
C PHE A 132 -2.20 -17.59 12.49
N SER A 133 -2.07 -16.90 11.35
CA SER A 133 -2.53 -17.39 10.05
C SER A 133 -1.40 -17.51 9.05
N ASP A 134 -1.35 -18.64 8.36
CA ASP A 134 -0.41 -18.89 7.26
C ASP A 134 -1.04 -18.52 5.91
N THR A 135 -2.37 -18.31 5.87
CA THR A 135 -3.13 -18.09 4.64
C THR A 135 -2.82 -16.74 3.98
N ILE A 136 -2.42 -15.71 4.73
CA ILE A 136 -2.17 -14.36 4.18
C ILE A 136 -0.87 -14.29 3.38
N ARG A 137 0.22 -14.85 3.92
CA ARG A 137 1.57 -14.71 3.35
C ARG A 137 2.24 -16.04 2.99
N GLY A 138 1.58 -17.17 3.21
CA GLY A 138 2.19 -18.50 3.08
C GLY A 138 3.20 -18.81 4.18
N ASP A 139 3.18 -18.04 5.27
CA ASP A 139 4.07 -18.17 6.43
C ASP A 139 3.37 -17.63 7.68
N LYS A 140 3.82 -18.05 8.87
CA LYS A 140 3.22 -17.69 10.17
C LYS A 140 3.14 -16.19 10.35
N THR A 141 1.92 -15.67 10.26
CA THR A 141 1.63 -14.24 10.37
C THR A 141 0.75 -13.99 11.58
N ASP A 142 1.16 -13.07 12.45
CA ASP A 142 0.32 -12.58 13.55
C ASP A 142 -0.84 -11.77 12.95
N VAL A 143 -2.04 -12.30 13.11
CA VAL A 143 -3.28 -11.68 12.61
C VAL A 143 -4.12 -11.09 13.73
N TYR A 144 -3.67 -11.19 15.00
CA TYR A 144 -4.34 -10.64 16.19
C TYR A 144 -3.96 -9.17 16.48
N MET A 145 -3.09 -8.57 15.66
CA MET A 145 -2.65 -7.18 15.84
C MET A 145 -3.80 -6.14 15.79
N VAL A 146 -4.97 -6.51 15.27
CA VAL A 146 -6.13 -5.59 15.18
C VAL A 146 -7.07 -5.78 16.37
N TYR A 147 -7.37 -4.66 17.04
CA TYR A 147 -8.33 -4.57 18.14
C TYR A 147 -9.68 -5.20 17.77
N GLY A 148 -10.19 -6.08 18.64
CA GLY A 148 -11.52 -6.67 18.52
C GLY A 148 -11.65 -7.90 17.62
N LEU A 149 -10.55 -8.48 17.12
CA LEU A 149 -10.62 -9.72 16.36
C LEU A 149 -10.92 -10.93 17.27
N PRO A 150 -11.93 -11.76 16.94
CA PRO A 150 -12.25 -12.95 17.72
C PRO A 150 -11.11 -13.96 17.56
N VAL A 151 -10.42 -14.28 18.66
CA VAL A 151 -9.45 -15.37 18.74
C VAL A 151 -9.80 -16.22 19.94
N MET A 152 -10.05 -17.51 19.71
CA MET A 152 -10.55 -18.42 20.74
C MET A 152 -9.59 -18.52 21.94
N ALA A 153 -8.27 -18.50 21.68
CA ALA A 153 -7.24 -18.50 22.72
C ALA A 153 -7.23 -17.21 23.59
N LYS A 154 -7.95 -16.18 23.17
CA LYS A 154 -8.02 -14.85 23.79
C LYS A 154 -9.43 -14.46 24.21
N LEU A 155 -10.33 -15.43 24.30
CA LEU A 155 -11.72 -15.21 24.67
C LEU A 155 -11.88 -14.40 25.97
N ASP A 156 -11.11 -14.72 27.01
CA ASP A 156 -11.19 -14.00 28.29
C ASP A 156 -10.73 -12.53 28.17
N ASP A 157 -9.64 -12.26 27.44
CA ASP A 157 -9.14 -10.91 27.18
C ASP A 157 -10.15 -10.07 26.37
N ILE A 158 -10.86 -10.70 25.41
CA ILE A 158 -11.90 -10.05 24.59
C ILE A 158 -13.13 -9.74 25.43
N VAL A 159 -13.53 -10.66 26.32
CA VAL A 159 -14.65 -10.45 27.25
C VAL A 159 -14.36 -9.29 28.20
N GLU A 160 -13.13 -9.18 28.72
CA GLU A 160 -12.72 -8.06 29.56
C GLU A 160 -12.71 -6.74 28.79
N GLN A 161 -12.19 -6.72 27.56
CA GLN A 161 -12.23 -5.54 26.71
C GLN A 161 -13.67 -5.10 26.39
N ALA A 162 -14.53 -6.05 26.03
CA ALA A 162 -15.95 -5.78 25.77
C ALA A 162 -16.68 -5.26 27.02
N PHE A 163 -16.36 -5.80 28.20
CA PHE A 163 -16.92 -5.32 29.46
C PHE A 163 -16.50 -3.87 29.77
N ASN A 164 -15.25 -3.53 29.48
CA ASN A 164 -14.67 -2.20 29.72
C ASN A 164 -14.90 -1.18 28.59
N ASP A 165 -15.54 -1.57 27.48
CA ASP A 165 -15.85 -0.67 26.37
C ASP A 165 -16.82 0.43 26.82
N GLN A 166 -16.56 1.67 26.39
CA GLN A 166 -17.40 2.82 26.72
C GLN A 166 -18.85 2.65 26.22
N CYS A 167 -19.07 1.82 25.21
CA CYS A 167 -20.39 1.49 24.67
C CYS A 167 -21.19 0.56 25.61
N THR A 168 -20.53 -0.27 26.40
CA THR A 168 -21.20 -1.28 27.26
C THR A 168 -22.01 -0.63 28.38
N GLY A 169 -21.57 0.53 28.86
CA GLY A 169 -22.34 1.34 29.83
C GLY A 169 -23.67 1.86 29.30
N ALA A 170 -23.85 1.93 27.97
CA ALA A 170 -25.09 2.36 27.34
C ALA A 170 -26.06 1.20 27.06
N ASN A 171 -25.68 -0.06 27.34
CA ASN A 171 -26.54 -1.21 27.09
C ASN A 171 -27.72 -1.22 28.06
N PRO A 172 -28.98 -1.39 27.61
CA PRO A 172 -30.16 -1.38 28.48
C PRO A 172 -30.14 -2.48 29.55
N VAL A 173 -29.37 -3.56 29.32
CA VAL A 173 -29.10 -4.61 30.30
C VAL A 173 -27.60 -4.69 30.50
N TYR A 174 -27.11 -4.30 31.67
CA TYR A 174 -25.69 -4.36 31.96
C TYR A 174 -25.22 -5.83 32.05
N PRO A 175 -24.33 -6.29 31.16
CA PRO A 175 -24.01 -7.71 31.06
C PRO A 175 -22.96 -8.12 32.10
N LEU A 176 -23.03 -9.37 32.57
CA LEU A 176 -21.95 -9.99 33.32
C LEU A 176 -20.88 -10.51 32.36
N MET A 177 -19.61 -10.54 32.80
CA MET A 177 -18.52 -11.12 31.99
C MET A 177 -18.81 -12.57 31.54
N LYS A 178 -19.46 -13.39 32.38
CA LYS A 178 -19.86 -14.76 31.98
C LYS A 178 -20.85 -14.77 30.81
N GLU A 179 -21.74 -13.78 30.75
CA GLU A 179 -22.80 -13.68 29.75
C GLU A 179 -22.21 -13.22 28.43
N LEU A 180 -21.32 -12.23 28.46
CA LEU A 180 -20.51 -11.83 27.31
C LEU A 180 -19.70 -13.01 26.77
N LYS A 181 -19.05 -13.79 27.65
CA LYS A 181 -18.29 -14.99 27.26
C LYS A 181 -19.18 -15.99 26.55
N GLN A 182 -20.38 -16.24 27.05
CA GLN A 182 -21.32 -17.16 26.43
C GLN A 182 -21.77 -16.66 25.06
N ILE A 183 -22.09 -15.37 24.92
CA ILE A 183 -22.45 -14.75 23.63
C ILE A 183 -21.34 -14.95 22.60
N TYR A 184 -20.07 -14.73 22.97
CA TYR A 184 -18.94 -14.97 22.06
C TYR A 184 -18.78 -16.44 21.68
N LEU A 185 -19.02 -17.38 22.61
CA LEU A 185 -18.99 -18.82 22.31
C LEU A 185 -20.14 -19.23 21.39
N ASP A 186 -21.34 -18.73 21.62
CA ASP A 186 -22.52 -19.01 20.80
C ASP A 186 -22.32 -18.46 19.38
N ALA A 187 -21.79 -17.24 19.25
CA ALA A 187 -21.42 -16.65 17.98
C ALA A 187 -20.32 -17.45 17.25
N TYR A 188 -19.28 -17.88 17.96
CA TYR A 188 -18.21 -18.72 17.39
C TYR A 188 -18.73 -20.06 16.86
N ASN A 189 -19.68 -20.67 17.57
CA ASN A 189 -20.27 -21.95 17.20
C ASN A 189 -21.43 -21.82 16.20
N GLY A 190 -21.84 -20.59 15.86
CA GLY A 190 -22.96 -20.34 14.94
C GLY A 190 -24.33 -20.70 15.52
N VAL A 191 -24.50 -20.53 16.83
CA VAL A 191 -25.74 -20.82 17.59
C VAL A 191 -26.58 -19.55 17.81
N TYR A 192 -26.24 -18.46 17.13
CA TYR A 192 -26.86 -17.14 17.26
C TYR A 192 -27.94 -16.89 16.22
#